data_AF-A0A1E7EMA1-F1
#
_entry.id   AF-A0A1E7EMA1-F1
#
_cell.length_a   1.000
_cell.length_b   1.000
_cell.length_c   1.000
_cell.angle_alpha   90.00
_cell.angle_beta   90.00
_cell.angle_gamma   90.00
#
_symmetry.space_group_name_H-M   'P 1'
#
loop_
_entity.id
_entity.type
_entity.pdbx_description
1 polymer ?
#
loop_
_entity_poly.entity_id
_entity_poly.type
_entity_poly.pdbx_seq_one_letter_code
_entity_poly.pdbx_strand_id
1 'polypeptide(L)'
;KKRSKILCMVYTAHFPNDQHKNLKAQAHTWGRRCDGFIAASNLTDHSLGAIDLPHLGLEEYGNMWQKIRTMWAYVFHNYVDDYDWVHIAGDDVYIAVDNLRAYNKGSEANTDHLRPRPLILGTPYPFRNIVFPAGGPGYTLNRAAVKFFGEKVLTNFLPISRDSREDLFMGSGFAGEGVFLTDTRDDVNATRYGPSAEG
;
A
#
# COMPACT_ATOMS: atom_id res chain seq x y z
N LYS A 1 14.16 -21.99 -0.60
CA LYS A 1 13.75 -20.69 0.00
C LYS A 1 12.25 -20.72 0.25
N LYS A 2 11.79 -20.25 1.42
CA LYS A 2 10.35 -20.13 1.75
C LYS A 2 9.70 -19.09 0.82
N ARG A 3 8.43 -19.31 0.44
CA ARG A 3 7.65 -18.35 -0.36
C ARG A 3 7.40 -17.09 0.48
N SER A 4 7.79 -15.91 -0.02
CA SER A 4 7.51 -14.62 0.64
C SER A 4 6.00 -14.39 0.70
N LYS A 5 5.47 -13.97 1.84
CA LYS A 5 4.03 -13.72 2.07
C LYS A 5 3.65 -12.28 1.76
N ILE A 6 2.54 -12.10 1.06
CA ILE A 6 2.01 -10.79 0.64
C ILE A 6 0.64 -10.57 1.27
N LEU A 7 0.52 -9.52 2.08
CA LEU A 7 -0.76 -8.94 2.47
C LEU A 7 -1.18 -7.91 1.43
N CYS A 8 -2.38 -8.05 0.89
CA CYS A 8 -2.97 -7.01 0.06
C CYS A 8 -4.00 -6.26 0.90
N MET A 9 -3.95 -4.93 0.85
CA MET A 9 -4.93 -4.09 1.49
C MET A 9 -5.56 -3.09 0.53
N VAL A 10 -6.88 -2.96 0.61
CA VAL A 10 -7.67 -2.10 -0.27
C VAL A 10 -8.29 -0.98 0.54
N TYR A 11 -8.19 0.27 0.07
CA TYR A 11 -9.03 1.35 0.60
C TYR A 11 -10.29 1.50 -0.27
N THR A 12 -11.46 1.51 0.35
CA THR A 12 -12.76 1.64 -0.34
C THR A 12 -13.80 2.26 0.56
N ALA A 13 -14.88 2.81 0.03
CA ALA A 13 -16.00 3.30 0.82
C ALA A 13 -17.29 2.58 0.41
N HIS A 14 -18.11 2.22 1.39
CA HIS A 14 -19.47 1.75 1.18
C HIS A 14 -20.38 2.95 0.89
N PHE A 15 -20.95 2.97 -0.32
CA PHE A 15 -22.04 3.86 -0.67
C PHE A 15 -23.33 3.05 -0.92
N PRO A 16 -24.51 3.54 -0.51
CA PRO A 16 -25.77 2.79 -0.64
C PRO A 16 -26.07 2.25 -2.05
N ASN A 17 -25.64 2.98 -3.09
CA ASN A 17 -25.88 2.61 -4.48
C ASN A 17 -24.76 1.79 -5.13
N ASP A 18 -23.62 1.62 -4.45
CA ASP A 18 -22.45 0.92 -5.00
C ASP A 18 -22.30 -0.50 -4.43
N GLN A 19 -22.82 -0.75 -3.22
CA GLN A 19 -22.79 -2.06 -2.55
C GLN A 19 -21.42 -2.77 -2.64
N HIS A 20 -20.33 -2.02 -2.59
CA HIS A 20 -18.96 -2.52 -2.73
C HIS A 20 -18.71 -3.33 -4.02
N LYS A 21 -19.33 -2.98 -5.16
CA LYS A 21 -19.19 -3.77 -6.41
C LYS A 21 -17.73 -3.98 -6.83
N ASN A 22 -16.91 -2.94 -6.67
CA ASN A 22 -15.49 -2.93 -7.01
C ASN A 22 -14.72 -3.87 -6.08
N LEU A 23 -14.88 -3.68 -4.77
CA LEU A 23 -14.27 -4.56 -3.77
C LEU A 23 -14.71 -6.03 -3.94
N LYS A 24 -15.99 -6.29 -4.25
CA LYS A 24 -16.49 -7.65 -4.55
C LYS A 24 -15.71 -8.29 -5.70
N ALA A 25 -15.48 -7.54 -6.78
CA ALA A 25 -14.69 -8.03 -7.90
C ALA A 25 -13.26 -8.35 -7.47
N GLN A 26 -12.60 -7.46 -6.73
CA GLN A 26 -11.22 -7.66 -6.24
C GLN A 26 -11.12 -8.87 -5.30
N ALA A 27 -11.99 -8.95 -4.29
CA ALA A 27 -12.03 -10.03 -3.29
C ALA A 27 -12.31 -11.40 -3.91
N HIS A 28 -13.05 -11.46 -5.03
CA HIS A 28 -13.33 -12.70 -5.75
C HIS A 28 -12.31 -13.06 -6.83
N THR A 29 -11.44 -12.14 -7.22
CA THR A 29 -10.45 -12.33 -8.28
C THR A 29 -9.02 -12.33 -7.71
N TRP A 30 -8.28 -11.23 -7.87
CA TRP A 30 -6.87 -11.14 -7.52
C TRP A 30 -6.64 -11.15 -6.01
N GLY A 31 -7.60 -10.69 -5.19
CA GLY A 31 -7.48 -10.65 -3.74
C GLY A 31 -7.22 -12.05 -3.14
N ARG A 32 -7.82 -13.10 -3.72
CA ARG A 32 -7.62 -14.50 -3.31
C ARG A 32 -6.23 -15.05 -3.62
N ARG A 33 -5.46 -14.38 -4.48
CA ARG A 33 -4.07 -14.77 -4.83
C ARG A 33 -3.05 -14.21 -3.85
N CYS A 34 -3.42 -13.21 -3.04
CA CYS A 34 -2.62 -12.72 -1.94
C CYS A 34 -2.59 -13.76 -0.80
N ASP A 35 -1.57 -13.73 0.06
CA ASP A 35 -1.52 -14.64 1.22
C ASP A 35 -2.40 -14.13 2.38
N GLY A 36 -2.76 -12.85 2.35
CA GLY A 36 -3.77 -12.23 3.20
C GLY A 36 -4.45 -11.08 2.44
N PHE A 37 -5.67 -10.75 2.83
CA PHE A 37 -6.47 -9.69 2.21
C PHE A 37 -7.28 -8.95 3.27
N ILE A 38 -7.21 -7.63 3.27
CA ILE A 38 -8.05 -6.75 4.11
C ILE A 38 -8.53 -5.57 3.28
N ALA A 39 -9.72 -5.06 3.55
CA ALA A 39 -10.21 -3.84 2.94
C ALA A 39 -10.68 -2.87 4.04
N ALA A 40 -10.15 -1.65 4.04
CA ALA A 40 -10.57 -0.60 4.95
C ALA A 40 -11.76 0.15 4.34
N SER A 41 -12.88 0.12 5.04
CA SER A 41 -14.12 0.77 4.65
C SER A 41 -14.79 1.45 5.84
N ASN A 42 -15.98 1.99 5.61
CA ASN A 42 -16.93 2.53 6.60
C ASN A 42 -18.07 1.53 6.91
N LEU A 43 -17.92 0.27 6.46
CA LEU A 43 -18.84 -0.83 6.72
C LEU A 43 -18.03 -2.12 6.85
N THR A 44 -18.29 -2.89 7.91
CA THR A 44 -17.72 -4.22 8.07
C THR A 44 -18.50 -5.24 7.25
N ASP A 45 -17.82 -5.94 6.35
CA ASP A 45 -18.32 -7.11 5.61
C ASP A 45 -17.19 -8.14 5.49
N HIS A 46 -17.17 -9.08 6.43
CA HIS A 46 -16.15 -10.12 6.49
C HIS A 46 -16.14 -11.04 5.26
N SER A 47 -17.24 -11.14 4.51
CA SER A 47 -17.27 -11.95 3.29
C SER A 47 -16.39 -11.37 2.18
N LEU A 48 -16.10 -10.07 2.25
CA LEU A 48 -15.24 -9.33 1.34
C LEU A 48 -13.89 -8.94 1.96
N GLY A 49 -13.63 -9.36 3.20
CA GLY A 49 -12.48 -8.88 3.98
C GLY A 49 -12.57 -7.40 4.36
N ALA A 50 -13.75 -6.78 4.24
CA ALA A 50 -13.98 -5.40 4.60
C ALA A 50 -14.13 -5.25 6.11
N ILE A 51 -13.40 -4.31 6.69
CA ILE A 51 -13.52 -3.89 8.08
C ILE A 51 -13.86 -2.40 8.10
N ASP A 52 -14.80 -2.03 8.97
CA ASP A 52 -14.99 -0.64 9.35
C ASP A 52 -13.75 -0.22 10.12
N LEU A 53 -12.94 0.66 9.53
CA LEU A 53 -11.67 1.11 10.10
C LEU A 53 -11.74 2.62 10.36
N PRO A 54 -12.23 3.04 11.53
CA PRO A 54 -12.40 4.46 11.86
C PRO A 54 -11.06 5.19 11.86
N HIS A 55 -11.05 6.36 11.25
CA HIS A 55 -9.90 7.26 11.25
C HIS A 55 -10.33 8.68 11.63
N LEU A 56 -9.35 9.56 11.88
CA LEU A 56 -9.65 10.95 12.20
C LEU A 56 -10.33 11.65 11.02
N GLY A 57 -11.49 12.27 11.24
CA GLY A 57 -12.23 13.02 10.23
C GLY A 57 -13.23 12.18 9.43
N LEU A 58 -13.82 12.78 8.39
CA LEU A 58 -14.84 12.13 7.56
C LEU A 58 -14.24 11.14 6.56
N GLU A 59 -15.01 10.12 6.20
CA GLU A 59 -14.72 9.19 5.10
C GLU A 59 -14.96 9.91 3.76
N GLU A 60 -13.91 10.55 3.23
CA GLU A 60 -13.99 11.32 1.99
C GLU A 60 -12.61 11.44 1.31
N TYR A 61 -12.60 11.73 0.01
CA TYR A 61 -11.38 11.86 -0.77
C TYR A 61 -10.42 12.92 -0.20
N GLY A 62 -10.94 14.02 0.35
CA GLY A 62 -10.14 15.06 0.99
C GLY A 62 -9.40 14.62 2.26
N ASN A 63 -9.67 13.40 2.76
CA ASN A 63 -9.13 12.89 4.02
C ASN A 63 -8.38 11.54 3.85
N MET A 64 -7.97 11.22 2.62
CA MET A 64 -7.26 9.96 2.33
C MET A 64 -6.04 9.75 3.21
N TRP A 65 -5.29 10.80 3.55
CA TRP A 65 -4.13 10.66 4.43
C TRP A 65 -4.47 10.00 5.76
N GLN A 66 -5.57 10.39 6.43
CA GLN A 66 -5.95 9.79 7.71
C GLN A 66 -6.40 8.33 7.56
N LYS A 67 -7.10 8.01 6.47
CA LYS A 67 -7.49 6.65 6.15
C LYS A 67 -6.26 5.74 5.97
N ILE A 68 -5.33 6.16 5.11
CA ILE A 68 -4.14 5.37 4.76
C ILE A 68 -3.20 5.22 5.95
N ARG A 69 -3.00 6.28 6.75
CA ARG A 69 -2.26 6.19 8.02
C ARG A 69 -2.84 5.15 8.95
N THR A 70 -4.17 5.12 9.09
CA THR A 70 -4.86 4.19 9.97
C THR A 70 -4.72 2.75 9.46
N MET A 71 -4.78 2.54 8.14
CA MET A 71 -4.49 1.24 7.52
C MET A 71 -3.07 0.76 7.83
N TRP A 72 -2.07 1.62 7.61
CA TRP A 72 -0.67 1.26 7.90
C TRP A 72 -0.44 1.04 9.41
N ALA A 73 -1.06 1.83 10.28
CA ALA A 73 -1.04 1.62 11.73
C ALA A 73 -1.66 0.27 12.10
N TYR A 74 -2.79 -0.09 11.50
CA TYR A 74 -3.46 -1.35 11.73
C TYR A 74 -2.57 -2.54 11.33
N VAL A 75 -1.93 -2.47 10.16
CA VAL A 75 -0.98 -3.51 9.72
C VAL A 75 0.26 -3.55 10.64
N PHE A 76 0.81 -2.40 11.01
CA PHE A 76 1.96 -2.30 11.91
C PHE A 76 1.70 -2.99 13.25
N HIS A 77 0.51 -2.77 13.85
CA HIS A 77 0.19 -3.32 15.15
C HIS A 77 -0.26 -4.78 15.12
N ASN A 78 -0.87 -5.25 14.03
CA ASN A 78 -1.54 -6.56 14.01
C ASN A 78 -0.88 -7.60 13.10
N TYR A 79 -0.18 -7.18 12.04
CA TYR A 79 0.25 -8.08 10.96
C TYR A 79 1.70 -7.91 10.52
N VAL A 80 2.45 -6.99 11.14
CA VAL A 80 3.81 -6.66 10.71
C VAL A 80 4.76 -7.87 10.77
N ASP A 81 4.52 -8.81 11.68
CA ASP A 81 5.33 -10.01 11.81
C ASP A 81 4.80 -11.21 11.00
N ASP A 82 3.62 -11.08 10.37
CA ASP A 82 2.98 -12.16 9.62
C ASP A 82 3.30 -12.17 8.12
N TYR A 83 3.62 -11.01 7.54
CA TYR A 83 3.81 -10.82 6.10
C TYR A 83 5.15 -10.18 5.76
N ASP A 84 5.76 -10.60 4.65
CA ASP A 84 7.04 -10.06 4.18
C ASP A 84 6.83 -8.78 3.38
N TRP A 85 5.68 -8.67 2.71
CA TRP A 85 5.29 -7.54 1.89
C TRP A 85 3.83 -7.17 2.13
N VAL A 86 3.55 -5.88 2.04
CA VAL A 86 2.21 -5.32 2.13
C VAL A 86 2.01 -4.40 0.94
N HIS A 87 0.99 -4.67 0.13
CA HIS A 87 0.61 -3.85 -1.01
C HIS A 87 -0.71 -3.14 -0.72
N ILE A 88 -0.76 -1.84 -1.00
CA ILE A 88 -1.97 -1.03 -0.87
C ILE A 88 -2.43 -0.54 -2.23
N ALA A 89 -3.74 -0.58 -2.49
CA ALA A 89 -4.36 -0.03 -3.69
C ALA A 89 -5.81 0.41 -3.44
N GLY A 90 -6.37 1.17 -4.37
CA GLY A 90 -7.80 1.49 -4.42
C GLY A 90 -8.66 0.33 -4.89
N ASP A 91 -9.98 0.48 -4.79
CA ASP A 91 -10.94 -0.54 -5.26
C ASP A 91 -11.09 -0.60 -6.79
N ASP A 92 -10.49 0.35 -7.51
CA ASP A 92 -10.46 0.49 -8.97
C ASP A 92 -9.21 -0.13 -9.62
N VAL A 93 -8.40 -0.87 -8.85
CA VAL A 93 -7.13 -1.47 -9.32
C VAL A 93 -7.24 -2.98 -9.52
N TYR A 94 -6.51 -3.50 -10.51
CA TYR A 94 -6.23 -4.92 -10.67
C TYR A 94 -4.75 -5.22 -10.40
N ILE A 95 -4.47 -6.24 -9.60
CA ILE A 95 -3.10 -6.65 -9.27
C ILE A 95 -2.78 -8.03 -9.85
N ALA A 96 -1.77 -8.09 -10.70
CA ALA A 96 -1.16 -9.36 -11.09
C ALA A 96 -0.26 -9.89 -9.95
N VAL A 97 -0.87 -10.52 -8.93
CA VAL A 97 -0.19 -10.91 -7.67
C VAL A 97 1.03 -11.81 -7.90
N ASP A 98 0.98 -12.68 -8.92
CA ASP A 98 2.13 -13.54 -9.27
C ASP A 98 3.33 -12.73 -9.78
N ASN A 99 3.08 -11.66 -10.55
CA ASN A 99 4.12 -10.74 -11.02
C ASN A 99 4.68 -9.90 -9.86
N LEU A 100 3.80 -9.40 -8.99
CA LEU A 100 4.20 -8.68 -7.77
C LEU A 100 5.13 -9.55 -6.92
N ARG A 101 4.76 -10.82 -6.72
CA ARG A 101 5.55 -11.79 -5.95
C ARG A 101 6.90 -12.08 -6.59
N ALA A 102 6.94 -12.24 -7.91
CA ALA A 102 8.19 -12.45 -8.64
C ALA A 102 9.14 -11.25 -8.50
N TYR A 103 8.61 -10.02 -8.62
CA TYR A 103 9.38 -8.80 -8.45
C TYR A 103 9.93 -8.65 -7.04
N ASN A 104 9.06 -8.78 -6.03
CA ASN A 104 9.42 -8.66 -4.61
C ASN A 104 10.54 -9.62 -4.20
N LYS A 105 10.50 -10.87 -4.69
CA LYS A 105 11.56 -11.87 -4.46
C LYS A 105 12.92 -11.41 -5.01
N GLY A 106 12.92 -10.72 -6.16
CA GLY A 106 14.12 -10.12 -6.73
C GLY A 106 14.65 -8.97 -5.86
N SER A 107 13.76 -8.10 -5.38
CA SER A 107 14.11 -6.98 -4.51
C SER A 107 14.67 -7.44 -3.15
N GLU A 108 14.09 -8.49 -2.56
CA GLU A 108 14.55 -9.12 -1.32
C GLU A 108 16.00 -9.63 -1.41
N ALA A 109 16.41 -10.14 -2.59
CA ALA A 109 17.78 -10.63 -2.80
C ALA A 109 18.84 -9.52 -2.67
N ASN A 110 18.42 -8.25 -2.77
CA ASN A 110 19.27 -7.09 -2.62
C ASN A 110 19.24 -6.50 -1.19
N THR A 111 18.63 -7.20 -0.23
CA THR A 111 18.57 -6.77 1.18
C THR A 111 19.41 -7.66 2.08
N ASP A 112 20.11 -7.04 3.05
CA ASP A 112 20.79 -7.76 4.12
C ASP A 112 19.75 -8.43 5.03
N HIS A 113 19.84 -9.76 5.17
CA HIS A 113 18.94 -10.54 6.02
C HIS A 113 19.06 -10.20 7.51
N LEU A 114 20.20 -9.68 7.96
CA LEU A 114 20.43 -9.26 9.35
C LEU A 114 19.98 -7.83 9.60
N ARG A 115 20.00 -6.98 8.57
CA ARG A 115 19.55 -5.57 8.63
C ARG A 115 18.71 -5.24 7.40
N PRO A 116 17.44 -5.70 7.37
CA PRO A 116 16.59 -5.51 6.21
C PRO A 116 16.35 -4.02 5.97
N ARG A 117 16.71 -3.54 4.79
CA ARG A 117 16.51 -2.14 4.39
C ARG A 117 15.01 -1.89 4.14
N PRO A 118 14.43 -0.78 4.64
CA PRO A 118 13.10 -0.34 4.24
C PRO A 118 13.01 -0.13 2.72
N LEU A 119 12.04 -0.78 2.09
CA LEU A 119 11.75 -0.63 0.66
C LEU A 119 10.33 -0.12 0.46
N ILE A 120 10.23 0.93 -0.33
CA ILE A 120 8.99 1.47 -0.88
C ILE A 120 9.07 1.25 -2.38
N LEU A 121 8.11 0.51 -2.93
CA LEU A 121 8.04 0.13 -4.34
C LEU A 121 6.77 0.72 -4.93
N GLY A 122 6.87 1.36 -6.09
CA GLY A 122 5.73 1.94 -6.79
C GLY A 122 6.17 2.76 -7.99
N THR A 123 5.23 3.34 -8.72
CA THR A 123 5.54 4.21 -9.85
C THR A 123 6.26 5.46 -9.35
N PRO A 124 7.49 5.76 -9.80
CA PRO A 124 8.16 6.98 -9.39
C PRO A 124 7.45 8.20 -9.96
N TYR A 125 6.96 9.08 -9.08
CA TYR A 125 6.40 10.37 -9.46
C TYR A 125 7.24 11.51 -8.86
N PRO A 126 7.88 12.36 -9.69
CA PRO A 126 8.68 13.47 -9.20
C PRO A 126 7.78 14.65 -8.80
N PHE A 127 8.04 15.21 -7.62
CA PHE A 127 7.43 16.48 -7.20
C PHE A 127 8.41 17.29 -6.38
N ARG A 128 8.78 18.47 -6.89
CA ARG A 128 9.84 19.32 -6.31
C ARG A 128 11.14 18.51 -6.14
N ASN A 129 11.63 18.38 -4.91
CA ASN A 129 12.88 17.71 -4.58
C ASN A 129 12.69 16.27 -4.08
N ILE A 130 11.48 15.71 -4.21
CA ILE A 130 11.18 14.34 -3.77
C ILE A 130 10.61 13.50 -4.91
N VAL A 131 10.83 12.20 -4.81
CA VAL A 131 10.20 11.18 -5.66
C VAL A 131 9.37 10.30 -4.72
N PHE A 132 8.08 10.20 -5.00
CA PHE A 132 7.13 9.43 -4.19
C PHE A 132 6.43 8.37 -5.05
N PRO A 133 5.90 7.29 -4.46
CA PRO A 133 5.15 6.29 -5.22
C PRO A 133 3.81 6.89 -5.66
N ALA A 134 3.46 6.88 -6.93
CA ALA A 134 2.14 7.33 -7.37
C ALA A 134 1.04 6.46 -6.74
N GLY A 135 0.02 7.08 -6.14
CA GLY A 135 -1.04 6.36 -5.41
C GLY A 135 -1.95 5.52 -6.30
N GLY A 136 -2.26 5.99 -7.52
CA GLY A 136 -3.24 5.35 -8.41
C GLY A 136 -2.99 3.85 -8.65
N PRO A 137 -1.81 3.44 -9.14
CA PRO A 137 -1.48 2.01 -9.33
C PRO A 137 -1.26 1.22 -8.04
N GLY A 138 -1.33 1.86 -6.88
CA GLY A 138 -0.91 1.30 -5.61
C GLY A 138 0.61 1.24 -5.43
N TYR A 139 1.02 0.88 -4.22
CA TYR A 139 2.44 0.74 -3.86
C TYR A 139 2.65 -0.34 -2.81
N THR A 140 3.89 -0.83 -2.73
CA THR A 140 4.27 -1.97 -1.89
C THR A 140 5.35 -1.56 -0.90
N LEU A 141 5.14 -1.91 0.37
CA LEU A 141 6.15 -1.83 1.42
C LEU A 141 6.64 -3.24 1.78
N ASN A 142 7.95 -3.39 2.00
CA ASN A 142 8.44 -4.57 2.71
C ASN A 142 8.19 -4.44 4.22
N ARG A 143 8.33 -5.56 4.94
CA ARG A 143 8.23 -5.62 6.40
C ARG A 143 9.02 -4.51 7.12
N ALA A 144 10.25 -4.26 6.68
CA ALA A 144 11.11 -3.24 7.27
C ALA A 144 10.54 -1.83 7.08
N ALA A 145 9.97 -1.52 5.91
CA ALA A 145 9.30 -0.25 5.67
C ALA A 145 8.02 -0.08 6.48
N VAL A 146 7.25 -1.16 6.72
CA VAL A 146 6.07 -1.09 7.61
C VAL A 146 6.49 -0.79 9.05
N LYS A 147 7.52 -1.48 9.58
CA LYS A 147 8.07 -1.18 10.91
C LYS A 147 8.58 0.26 10.99
N PHE A 148 9.35 0.68 9.99
CA PHE A 148 9.86 2.04 9.89
C PHE A 148 8.74 3.08 9.89
N PHE A 149 7.67 2.86 9.11
CA PHE A 149 6.51 3.75 9.12
C PHE A 149 5.90 3.86 10.52
N GLY A 150 5.62 2.73 11.16
CA GLY A 150 5.01 2.69 12.50
C GLY A 150 5.87 3.37 13.57
N GLU A 151 7.19 3.20 13.51
CA GLU A 151 8.13 3.70 14.53
C GLU A 151 8.59 5.14 14.31
N LYS A 152 8.67 5.60 13.06
CA LYS A 152 9.28 6.90 12.70
C LYS A 152 8.29 7.89 12.12
N VAL A 153 7.37 7.44 11.28
CA VAL A 153 6.49 8.32 10.50
C VAL A 153 5.13 8.50 11.18
N LEU A 154 4.56 7.41 11.72
CA LEU A 154 3.19 7.36 12.21
C LEU A 154 2.90 8.44 13.26
N THR A 155 3.74 8.63 14.28
CA THR A 155 3.46 9.64 15.31
C THR A 155 3.94 11.05 14.96
N ASN A 156 4.96 11.16 14.11
CA ASN A 156 5.74 12.40 13.98
C ASN A 156 5.39 13.20 12.72
N PHE A 157 4.92 12.54 11.66
CA PHE A 157 4.69 13.18 10.38
C PHE A 157 3.20 13.44 10.15
N LEU A 158 2.83 14.73 10.12
CA LEU A 158 1.48 15.22 9.79
C LEU A 158 0.33 14.45 10.49
N PRO A 159 0.37 14.26 11.83
CA PRO A 159 -0.51 13.30 12.49
C PRO A 159 -1.98 13.66 12.49
N ILE A 160 -2.29 14.96 12.45
CA ILE A 160 -3.65 15.50 12.48
C ILE A 160 -4.08 16.13 11.15
N SER A 161 -3.22 16.07 10.12
CA SER A 161 -3.50 16.68 8.82
C SER A 161 -4.54 15.89 8.06
N ARG A 162 -5.42 16.58 7.34
CA ARG A 162 -6.44 15.98 6.48
C ARG A 162 -6.19 16.48 5.07
N ASP A 163 -5.82 15.58 4.17
CA ASP A 163 -5.45 15.89 2.79
C ASP A 163 -5.66 14.65 1.91
N SER A 164 -5.87 14.87 0.61
CA SER A 164 -6.03 13.81 -0.37
C SER A 164 -4.71 13.22 -0.85
N ARG A 165 -3.59 13.94 -0.71
CA ARG A 165 -2.26 13.59 -1.24
C ARG A 165 -1.51 12.60 -0.34
N GLU A 166 -2.16 11.48 -0.03
CA GLU A 166 -1.62 10.44 0.85
C GLU A 166 -0.28 9.87 0.34
N ASP A 167 -0.17 9.70 -0.97
CA ASP A 167 0.97 9.10 -1.66
C ASP A 167 2.22 10.00 -1.60
N LEU A 168 2.03 11.31 -1.83
CA LEU A 168 3.03 12.34 -1.61
C LEU A 168 3.49 12.37 -0.15
N PHE A 169 2.55 12.23 0.79
CA PHE A 169 2.84 12.27 2.23
C PHE A 169 3.57 11.00 2.68
N MET A 170 3.24 9.84 2.13
CA MET A 170 4.01 8.61 2.31
C MET A 170 5.45 8.80 1.82
N GLY A 171 5.66 9.28 0.59
CA GLY A 171 6.99 9.56 0.08
C GLY A 171 7.76 10.58 0.93
N SER A 172 7.09 11.67 1.34
CA SER A 172 7.69 12.74 2.13
C SER A 172 8.08 12.28 3.54
N GLY A 173 7.22 11.52 4.22
CA GLY A 173 7.46 11.03 5.57
C GLY A 173 8.65 10.09 5.64
N PHE A 174 8.80 9.20 4.66
CA PHE A 174 10.00 8.36 4.57
C PHE A 174 11.24 9.14 4.15
N ALA A 175 11.13 10.05 3.18
CA ALA A 175 12.27 10.84 2.70
C ALA A 175 12.83 11.76 3.79
N GLY A 176 11.98 12.31 4.66
CA GLY A 176 12.39 13.11 5.83
C GLY A 176 13.28 12.33 6.81
N GLU A 177 13.17 11.01 6.82
CA GLU A 177 13.95 10.09 7.64
C GLU A 177 15.04 9.34 6.81
N GLY A 178 15.34 9.82 5.60
CA GLY A 178 16.41 9.29 4.75
C GLY A 178 16.09 7.99 4.00
N VAL A 179 14.83 7.58 3.95
CA VAL A 179 14.38 6.44 3.14
C VAL A 179 13.68 6.94 1.88
N PHE A 180 14.22 6.57 0.72
CA PHE A 180 13.71 7.01 -0.57
C PHE A 180 13.03 5.88 -1.34
N LEU A 181 12.14 6.25 -2.26
CA LEU A 181 11.50 5.31 -3.18
C LEU A 181 12.56 4.47 -3.92
N THR A 182 12.30 3.18 -4.07
CA THR A 182 13.12 2.29 -4.90
C THR A 182 12.63 2.39 -6.34
N ASP A 183 13.55 2.57 -7.29
CA ASP A 183 13.18 2.58 -8.70
C ASP A 183 12.69 1.19 -9.12
N THR A 184 11.43 1.12 -9.53
CA THR A 184 10.81 -0.13 -9.97
C THR A 184 10.76 -0.31 -11.47
N ARG A 185 11.27 0.65 -12.25
CA ARG A 185 11.25 0.57 -13.71
C ARG A 185 12.13 -0.58 -14.19
N ASP A 186 11.80 -1.12 -15.34
CA ASP A 186 12.63 -2.15 -15.98
C ASP A 186 13.85 -1.55 -16.71
N ASP A 187 14.62 -2.40 -17.37
CA ASP A 187 15.83 -2.05 -18.12
C ASP A 187 15.55 -1.15 -19.34
N VAL A 188 14.31 -1.10 -19.82
CA VAL A 188 13.84 -0.17 -20.86
C VAL A 188 13.08 1.03 -20.27
N ASN A 189 13.19 1.24 -18.96
CA ASN A 189 12.59 2.35 -18.22
C ASN A 189 11.05 2.34 -18.17
N ALA A 190 10.40 1.20 -18.49
CA ALA A 190 8.96 1.03 -18.42
C ALA A 190 8.49 0.76 -16.98
N THR A 191 7.28 1.22 -16.67
CA THR A 191 6.74 1.09 -15.32
C THR A 191 6.17 -0.30 -15.05
N ARG A 192 6.44 -0.84 -13.86
CA ARG A 192 5.83 -2.09 -13.36
C ARG A 192 4.54 -1.86 -12.58
N TYR A 193 4.33 -0.62 -12.15
CA TYR A 193 3.13 -0.11 -11.49
C TYR A 193 2.55 0.94 -12.44
N GLY A 194 1.47 0.65 -13.12
CA GLY A 194 0.97 1.54 -14.16
C GLY A 194 -0.44 1.19 -14.59
N PRO A 195 -1.04 2.02 -15.46
CA PRO A 195 -2.30 1.66 -16.08
C PRO A 195 -2.15 0.30 -16.75
N SER A 196 -3.22 -0.49 -16.74
CA SER A 196 -3.30 -1.66 -17.60
C SER A 196 -2.96 -1.21 -19.02
N ALA A 197 -2.02 -1.89 -19.66
CA ALA A 197 -1.74 -1.71 -21.07
C ALA A 197 -2.96 -2.21 -21.87
N GLU A 198 -4.01 -1.41 -21.91
CA GLU A 198 -4.99 -1.45 -22.97
C GLU A 198 -4.49 -0.48 -24.04
N GLY A 199 -4.34 -1.02 -25.25
CA GLY A 199 -3.65 -0.41 -26.39
C GLY A 199 -4.37 0.74 -27.06
#